data_AF-A0A956A7N1-F1
#
_entry.id   AF-A0A956A7N1-F1
#
_cell.length_a   1.000
_cell.length_b   1.000
_cell.length_c   1.000
_cell.angle_alpha   90.00
_cell.angle_beta   90.00
_cell.angle_gamma   90.00
#
_symmetry.space_group_name_H-M   'P 1'
#
loop_
_entity.id
_entity.type
_entity.pdbx_description
1 polymer ?
#
loop_
_entity_poly.entity_id
_entity_poly.type
_entity_poly.pdbx_seq_one_letter_code
_entity_poly.pdbx_strand_id
1 'polypeptide(L)'
;MHLNLLYFAHVRERIGKSGEALELPEGATVADALEALTARYPGLERLLPTLRVAVDAEFADLSQILHDGAEVVLIPPVAGGSGPPLVRVTDEALGVDTADALATAIAGPEHGGVVTFVGRVRDHARGHAVTRLEYEAYGAMAERQLRKLVAEVEAAFPGTRAAVHHRTGLLAIGDVAVVVVTASAHRGDAFDANRRLIDRLKEDVPIWKRETGPDGTEWVSDRP
;
A
#
# COMPACT_ATOMS: atom_id res chain seq x y z
N MET A 1 24.90 23.94 -4.40
CA MET A 1 25.57 22.65 -4.28
C MET A 1 25.14 21.73 -5.41
N HIS A 2 26.06 20.91 -5.90
CA HIS A 2 25.87 19.97 -7.00
C HIS A 2 25.70 18.57 -6.45
N LEU A 3 24.65 17.88 -6.85
CA LEU A 3 24.34 16.51 -6.45
C LEU A 3 24.43 15.59 -7.66
N ASN A 4 24.83 14.35 -7.43
CA ASN A 4 24.75 13.29 -8.44
C ASN A 4 23.60 12.34 -8.10
N LEU A 5 22.52 12.39 -8.88
CA LEU A 5 21.38 11.50 -8.70
C LEU A 5 21.58 10.22 -9.50
N LEU A 6 21.35 9.06 -8.88
CA LEU A 6 21.37 7.77 -9.56
C LEU A 6 19.99 7.09 -9.52
N TYR A 7 19.63 6.49 -10.66
CA TYR A 7 18.33 5.86 -10.89
C TYR A 7 18.46 4.39 -11.25
N PHE A 8 17.59 3.58 -10.64
CA PHE A 8 17.59 2.13 -10.83
C PHE A 8 16.19 1.60 -11.21
N ALA A 9 16.18 0.44 -11.86
CA ALA A 9 14.99 -0.29 -12.29
C ALA A 9 13.90 0.62 -12.91
N HIS A 10 12.66 0.53 -12.42
CA HIS A 10 11.52 1.27 -12.96
C HIS A 10 11.64 2.80 -12.82
N VAL A 11 12.43 3.31 -11.86
CA VAL A 11 12.72 4.75 -11.76
C VAL A 11 13.55 5.19 -12.96
N ARG A 12 14.57 4.41 -13.32
CA ARG A 12 15.38 4.63 -14.53
C ARG A 12 14.56 4.51 -15.80
N GLU A 13 13.66 3.53 -15.89
CA GLU A 13 12.77 3.36 -17.06
C GLU A 13 11.82 4.55 -17.23
N ARG A 14 11.24 5.05 -16.14
CA ARG A 14 10.33 6.20 -16.17
C ARG A 14 11.05 7.51 -16.49
N ILE A 15 12.23 7.74 -15.93
CA ILE A 15 13.01 8.96 -16.17
C ILE A 15 13.76 8.90 -17.52
N GLY A 16 14.07 7.70 -18.02
CA GLY A 16 14.73 7.47 -19.32
C GLY A 16 16.25 7.62 -19.29
N LYS A 17 16.87 7.78 -18.12
CA LYS A 17 18.34 7.88 -17.93
C LYS A 17 18.76 7.27 -16.60
N SER A 18 20.03 6.87 -16.50
CA SER A 18 20.59 6.20 -15.31
C SER A 18 20.97 7.13 -14.16
N GLY A 19 21.02 8.44 -14.40
CA GLY A 19 21.34 9.44 -13.40
C GLY A 19 21.42 10.84 -14.01
N GLU A 20 21.51 11.86 -13.16
CA GLU A 20 21.68 13.25 -13.57
C GLU A 20 22.29 14.13 -12.47
N ALA A 21 22.82 15.29 -12.88
CA ALA A 21 23.19 16.32 -11.94
C ALA A 21 21.96 17.14 -11.50
N LEU A 22 21.91 17.49 -10.21
CA LEU A 22 20.93 18.41 -9.66
C LEU A 22 21.63 19.50 -8.86
N GLU A 23 21.26 20.75 -9.12
CA GLU A 23 21.72 21.90 -8.34
C GLU A 23 20.66 22.29 -7.32
N LEU A 24 21.05 22.41 -6.06
CA LEU A 24 20.22 22.89 -4.96
C LEU A 24 20.95 23.95 -4.13
N PRO A 25 20.24 24.79 -3.36
CA PRO A 25 20.86 25.68 -2.37
C PRO A 25 21.68 24.89 -1.33
N GLU A 26 22.67 25.54 -0.71
CA GLU A 26 23.35 24.96 0.44
C GLU A 26 22.37 24.73 1.60
N GLY A 27 22.54 23.61 2.31
CA GLY A 27 21.66 23.22 3.41
C GLY A 27 20.36 22.53 2.98
N ALA A 28 20.17 22.25 1.70
CA ALA A 28 19.00 21.50 1.25
C ALA A 28 19.04 20.05 1.74
N THR A 29 17.85 19.48 1.91
CA THR A 29 17.62 18.13 2.43
C THR A 29 17.32 17.13 1.33
N VAL A 30 17.26 15.84 1.70
CA VAL A 30 16.71 14.79 0.82
C VAL A 30 15.30 15.14 0.34
N ALA A 31 14.43 15.69 1.21
CA ALA A 31 13.08 16.11 0.82
C ALA A 31 13.11 17.16 -0.30
N ASP A 32 13.98 18.17 -0.19
CA ASP A 32 14.12 19.23 -1.19
C ASP A 32 14.62 18.67 -2.53
N ALA A 33 15.52 17.68 -2.50
CA ALA A 33 15.98 16.99 -3.70
C ALA A 33 14.87 16.20 -4.39
N LEU A 34 14.01 15.51 -3.61
CA LEU A 34 12.86 14.79 -4.16
C LEU A 34 11.80 15.75 -4.71
N GLU A 35 11.56 16.89 -4.07
CA GLU A 35 10.64 17.93 -4.55
C GLU A 35 11.13 18.55 -5.87
N ALA A 36 12.40 18.91 -5.95
CA ALA A 36 13.00 19.41 -7.19
C ALA A 36 12.91 18.37 -8.32
N LEU A 37 13.02 17.09 -7.98
CA LEU A 37 12.93 16.01 -8.96
C LEU A 37 11.50 15.76 -9.44
N THR A 38 10.50 15.80 -8.56
CA THR A 38 9.07 15.65 -8.96
C THR A 38 8.59 16.85 -9.76
N ALA A 39 9.08 18.05 -9.47
CA ALA A 39 8.82 19.23 -10.30
C ALA A 39 9.37 19.06 -11.74
N ARG A 40 10.49 18.35 -11.90
CA ARG A 40 11.11 18.06 -13.21
C ARG A 40 10.46 16.89 -13.93
N TYR A 41 9.97 15.89 -13.19
CA TYR A 41 9.37 14.67 -13.73
C TYR A 41 7.96 14.43 -13.16
N PRO A 42 6.94 15.09 -13.73
CA PRO A 42 5.55 14.85 -13.36
C PRO A 42 5.18 13.36 -13.50
N GLY A 43 4.54 12.78 -12.49
CA GLY A 43 4.23 11.36 -12.39
C GLY A 43 5.22 10.55 -11.53
N LEU A 44 6.35 11.15 -11.12
CA LEU A 44 7.31 10.53 -10.20
C LEU A 44 6.80 10.55 -8.75
N GLU A 45 5.96 11.53 -8.39
CA GLU A 45 5.33 11.66 -7.07
C GLU A 45 4.56 10.40 -6.64
N ARG A 46 4.02 9.65 -7.61
CA ARG A 46 3.33 8.38 -7.37
C ARG A 46 4.26 7.25 -6.93
N LEU A 47 5.55 7.34 -7.26
CA LEU A 47 6.55 6.34 -6.90
C LEU A 47 7.22 6.65 -5.56
N LEU A 48 7.34 7.93 -5.18
CA LEU A 48 8.05 8.36 -3.98
C LEU A 48 7.71 7.56 -2.70
N PRO A 49 6.44 7.21 -2.41
CA PRO A 49 6.11 6.43 -1.20
C PRO A 49 6.72 5.02 -1.17
N THR A 50 7.14 4.50 -2.31
CA THR A 50 7.71 3.15 -2.46
C THR A 50 9.24 3.15 -2.52
N LEU A 51 9.84 4.32 -2.70
CA LEU A 51 11.29 4.44 -2.87
C LEU A 51 11.96 4.60 -1.51
N ARG A 52 13.13 4.00 -1.37
CA ARG A 52 14.10 4.36 -0.33
C ARG A 52 15.16 5.27 -0.95
N VAL A 53 15.69 6.18 -0.15
CA VAL A 53 16.80 7.04 -0.59
C VAL A 53 18.07 6.60 0.12
N ALA A 54 19.17 6.56 -0.62
CA ALA A 54 20.50 6.50 -0.04
C ALA A 54 21.31 7.74 -0.42
N VAL A 55 22.15 8.21 0.51
CA VAL A 55 23.12 9.28 0.32
C VAL A 55 24.49 8.67 0.61
N ASP A 56 25.41 8.75 -0.37
CA ASP A 56 26.77 8.19 -0.29
C ASP A 56 26.80 6.73 0.17
N ALA A 57 25.96 5.92 -0.47
CA ALA A 57 25.76 4.49 -0.20
C ALA A 57 25.16 4.12 1.18
N GLU A 58 24.68 5.08 1.96
CA GLU A 58 23.96 4.85 3.22
C GLU A 58 22.50 5.28 3.13
N PHE A 59 21.58 4.52 3.74
CA PHE A 59 20.16 4.89 3.72
C PHE A 59 19.91 6.18 4.51
N ALA A 60 19.17 7.10 3.89
CA ALA A 60 18.88 8.42 4.42
C ALA A 60 17.38 8.60 4.66
N ASP A 61 17.03 9.37 5.69
CA ASP A 61 15.68 9.89 5.86
C ASP A 61 15.50 11.23 5.12
N LEU A 62 14.25 11.69 5.01
CA LEU A 62 13.90 12.89 4.26
C LEU A 62 14.49 14.19 4.84
N SER A 63 14.84 14.20 6.14
CA SER A 63 15.39 15.37 6.83
C SER A 63 16.91 15.47 6.76
N GLN A 64 17.60 14.45 6.25
CA GLN A 64 19.05 14.47 6.11
C GLN A 64 19.49 15.63 5.21
N ILE A 65 20.37 16.47 5.75
CA ILE A 65 21.00 17.59 5.02
C ILE A 65 22.04 17.00 4.05
N LEU A 66 21.98 17.45 2.80
CA LEU A 66 22.90 17.05 1.74
C LEU A 66 24.11 17.99 1.68
N HIS A 67 25.24 17.47 1.23
CA HIS A 67 26.45 18.27 0.98
C HIS A 67 26.76 18.37 -0.51
N ASP A 68 27.65 19.30 -0.86
CA ASP A 68 28.15 19.43 -2.23
C ASP A 68 28.87 18.15 -2.66
N GLY A 69 28.57 17.68 -3.87
CA GLY A 69 29.07 16.43 -4.43
C GLY A 69 28.38 15.16 -3.96
N ALA A 70 27.34 15.24 -3.10
CA ALA A 70 26.69 14.04 -2.57
C ALA A 70 26.07 13.17 -3.69
N GLU A 71 26.24 11.86 -3.57
CA GLU A 71 25.57 10.89 -4.42
C GLU A 71 24.22 10.51 -3.79
N VAL A 72 23.12 10.85 -4.47
CA VAL A 72 21.76 10.57 -4.00
C VAL A 72 21.14 9.48 -4.88
N VAL A 73 20.83 8.33 -4.27
CA VAL A 73 20.33 7.16 -4.99
C VAL A 73 18.86 6.92 -4.67
N LEU A 74 18.04 6.83 -5.71
CA LEU A 74 16.66 6.36 -5.58
C LEU A 74 16.62 4.84 -5.70
N ILE A 75 16.39 4.19 -4.56
CA ILE A 75 16.40 2.74 -4.41
C ILE A 75 14.95 2.23 -4.47
N PRO A 76 14.54 1.63 -5.60
CA PRO A 76 13.26 0.92 -5.66
C PRO A 76 13.28 -0.34 -4.79
N PRO A 77 12.11 -0.91 -4.42
CA PRO A 77 12.04 -2.15 -3.65
C PRO A 77 12.86 -3.26 -4.30
N VAL A 78 13.76 -3.90 -3.53
CA VAL A 78 14.68 -4.93 -4.01
C VAL A 78 13.95 -6.30 -4.13
N ALA A 79 12.93 -6.36 -4.98
CA ALA A 79 12.26 -7.56 -5.44
C ALA A 79 11.19 -7.16 -6.48
N GLY A 80 11.60 -6.86 -7.72
CA GLY A 80 10.75 -6.97 -8.92
C GLY A 80 9.36 -6.29 -8.94
N GLY A 81 9.05 -5.36 -8.04
CA GLY A 81 7.75 -4.71 -7.97
C GLY A 81 7.90 -3.23 -7.70
N SER A 82 7.63 -2.40 -8.71
CA SER A 82 7.60 -0.94 -8.61
C SER A 82 6.36 -0.38 -7.90
N GLY A 83 5.65 -1.24 -7.18
CA GLY A 83 4.33 -0.95 -6.64
C GLY A 83 4.30 -1.21 -5.14
N PRO A 84 3.23 -0.74 -4.46
CA PRO A 84 3.00 -1.15 -3.09
C PRO A 84 2.99 -2.68 -2.99
N PRO A 85 3.39 -3.26 -1.84
CA PRO A 85 3.23 -4.70 -1.64
C PRO A 85 1.77 -5.08 -1.89
N LEU A 86 1.50 -6.08 -2.72
CA LEU A 86 0.11 -6.45 -3.05
C LEU A 86 -0.65 -7.01 -1.84
N VAL A 87 0.08 -7.50 -0.83
CA VAL A 87 -0.46 -8.00 0.43
C VAL A 87 0.26 -7.32 1.59
N ARG A 88 -0.49 -6.66 2.47
CA ARG A 88 0.07 -5.96 3.64
C ARG A 88 -0.88 -5.99 4.84
N VAL A 89 -0.32 -6.17 6.03
CA VAL A 89 -0.98 -5.83 7.30
C VAL A 89 -0.20 -4.69 7.95
N THR A 90 -0.86 -3.59 8.29
CA THR A 90 -0.20 -2.36 8.75
C THR A 90 -1.06 -1.60 9.76
N ASP A 91 -0.46 -0.82 10.64
CA ASP A 91 -1.14 0.14 11.51
C ASP A 91 -1.35 1.53 10.86
N GLU A 92 -0.73 1.76 9.70
CA GLU A 92 -0.89 2.98 8.92
C GLU A 92 -2.32 3.14 8.38
N ALA A 93 -2.75 4.40 8.21
CA ALA A 93 -4.06 4.71 7.67
C ALA A 93 -4.19 4.21 6.22
N LEU A 94 -5.31 3.55 5.93
CA LEU A 94 -5.71 3.19 4.57
C LEU A 94 -6.73 4.18 4.04
N GLY A 95 -6.78 4.37 2.73
CA GLY A 95 -7.66 5.34 2.10
C GLY A 95 -7.95 5.06 0.64
N VAL A 96 -8.55 6.06 -0.02
CA VAL A 96 -8.81 6.02 -1.47
C VAL A 96 -7.51 5.88 -2.25
N ASP A 97 -6.44 6.55 -1.81
CA ASP A 97 -5.12 6.46 -2.44
C ASP A 97 -4.52 5.06 -2.35
N THR A 98 -4.75 4.34 -1.23
CA THR A 98 -4.36 2.93 -1.11
C THR A 98 -5.08 2.07 -2.15
N ALA A 99 -6.39 2.28 -2.32
CA ALA A 99 -7.18 1.54 -3.29
C ALA A 99 -6.74 1.80 -4.72
N ASP A 100 -6.49 3.07 -5.07
CA ASP A 100 -6.02 3.46 -6.41
C ASP A 100 -4.61 2.92 -6.69
N ALA A 101 -3.71 2.98 -5.71
CA ALA A 101 -2.36 2.43 -5.83
C ALA A 101 -2.38 0.91 -6.04
N LEU A 102 -3.22 0.18 -5.31
CA LEU A 102 -3.38 -1.27 -5.48
C LEU A 102 -4.00 -1.61 -6.84
N ALA A 103 -5.06 -0.89 -7.26
CA ALA A 103 -5.68 -1.07 -8.56
C ALA A 103 -4.67 -0.86 -9.70
N THR A 104 -3.88 0.21 -9.62
CA THR A 104 -2.81 0.51 -10.58
C THR A 104 -1.74 -0.57 -10.61
N ALA A 105 -1.39 -1.15 -9.45
CA ALA A 105 -0.37 -2.19 -9.36
C ALA A 105 -0.82 -3.56 -9.91
N ILE A 106 -2.14 -3.82 -9.96
CA ILE A 106 -2.67 -5.10 -10.42
C ILE A 106 -3.28 -5.11 -11.82
N ALA A 107 -3.78 -3.96 -12.29
CA ALA A 107 -4.39 -3.85 -13.60
C ALA A 107 -3.36 -3.71 -14.74
N GLY A 108 -3.77 -4.09 -15.94
CA GLY A 108 -2.95 -4.11 -17.16
C GLY A 108 -3.84 -4.16 -18.41
N PRO A 109 -3.26 -4.06 -19.63
CA PRO A 109 -4.03 -4.03 -20.89
C PRO A 109 -5.01 -5.20 -21.09
N GLU A 110 -4.74 -6.34 -20.49
CA GLU A 110 -5.54 -7.57 -20.51
C GLU A 110 -6.75 -7.55 -19.56
N HIS A 111 -6.80 -6.59 -18.63
CA HIS A 111 -7.84 -6.50 -17.60
C HIS A 111 -8.93 -5.48 -17.99
N GLY A 112 -10.10 -5.98 -18.39
CA GLY A 112 -11.26 -5.16 -18.77
C GLY A 112 -12.12 -4.71 -17.58
N GLY A 113 -11.88 -5.22 -16.37
CA GLY A 113 -12.61 -4.84 -15.17
C GLY A 113 -11.74 -4.86 -13.92
N VAL A 114 -11.90 -3.83 -13.09
CA VAL A 114 -11.29 -3.73 -11.76
C VAL A 114 -12.40 -3.54 -10.73
N VAL A 115 -12.36 -4.32 -9.65
CA VAL A 115 -13.31 -4.24 -8.54
C VAL A 115 -12.55 -3.94 -7.27
N THR A 116 -13.01 -2.92 -6.55
CA THR A 116 -12.45 -2.51 -5.26
C THR A 116 -13.54 -2.64 -4.20
N PHE A 117 -13.22 -3.32 -3.11
CA PHE A 117 -13.99 -3.32 -1.87
C PHE A 117 -13.22 -2.55 -0.79
N VAL A 118 -13.94 -1.68 -0.08
CA VAL A 118 -13.40 -0.88 1.04
C VAL A 118 -14.27 -1.13 2.27
N GLY A 119 -13.71 -1.81 3.27
CA GLY A 119 -14.37 -2.02 4.55
C GLY A 119 -14.14 -0.82 5.47
N ARG A 120 -15.20 -0.09 5.80
CA ARG A 120 -15.14 1.07 6.71
C ARG A 120 -15.75 0.77 8.07
N VAL A 121 -15.24 1.45 9.09
CA VAL A 121 -15.82 1.41 10.44
C VAL A 121 -17.16 2.14 10.44
N ARG A 122 -18.21 1.47 10.93
CA ARG A 122 -19.55 2.03 11.11
C ARG A 122 -19.77 2.42 12.56
N ASP A 123 -20.65 3.39 12.78
CA ASP A 123 -21.09 3.88 14.10
C ASP A 123 -22.04 2.92 14.84
N HIS A 124 -22.37 1.77 14.25
CA HIS A 124 -23.22 0.76 14.86
C HIS A 124 -22.82 -0.66 14.45
N ALA A 125 -23.01 -1.60 15.38
CA ALA A 125 -22.85 -3.03 15.17
C ALA A 125 -23.83 -3.80 16.05
N ARG A 126 -24.48 -4.85 15.51
CA ARG A 126 -25.43 -5.72 16.24
C ARG A 126 -26.51 -4.97 17.05
N GLY A 127 -26.96 -3.81 16.57
CA GLY A 127 -27.97 -2.98 17.26
C GLY A 127 -27.43 -2.05 18.34
N HIS A 128 -26.12 -2.00 18.57
CA HIS A 128 -25.47 -1.12 19.54
C HIS A 128 -24.64 -0.04 18.86
N ALA A 129 -24.47 1.09 19.55
CA ALA A 129 -23.60 2.18 19.10
C ALA A 129 -22.13 1.79 19.28
N VAL A 130 -21.31 2.07 18.26
CA VAL A 130 -19.86 1.87 18.26
C VAL A 130 -19.21 3.24 18.16
N THR A 131 -18.20 3.47 18.98
CA THR A 131 -17.41 4.71 19.03
C THR A 131 -16.03 4.55 18.40
N ARG A 132 -15.45 3.35 18.48
CA ARG A 132 -14.19 2.97 17.82
C ARG A 132 -14.06 1.46 17.68
N LEU A 133 -13.17 1.06 16.78
CA LEU A 133 -12.69 -0.32 16.68
C LEU A 133 -11.22 -0.41 17.02
N GLU A 134 -10.80 -1.60 17.42
CA GLU A 134 -9.40 -1.97 17.52
C GLU A 134 -9.18 -3.30 16.83
N TYR A 135 -8.18 -3.36 15.97
CA TYR A 135 -7.79 -4.57 15.26
C TYR A 135 -6.44 -5.06 15.76
N GLU A 136 -6.39 -6.31 16.21
CA GLU A 136 -5.16 -7.01 16.53
C GLU A 136 -4.92 -8.11 15.50
N ALA A 137 -3.65 -8.34 15.15
CA ALA A 137 -3.28 -9.40 14.22
C ALA A 137 -1.95 -10.02 14.62
N TYR A 138 -1.80 -11.32 14.38
CA TYR A 138 -0.47 -11.91 14.36
C TYR A 138 0.18 -11.60 13.01
N GLY A 139 0.75 -10.38 12.87
CA GLY A 139 1.11 -9.76 11.59
C GLY A 139 1.80 -10.69 10.57
N ALA A 140 2.91 -11.33 10.94
CA ALA A 140 3.65 -12.23 10.05
C ALA A 140 2.83 -13.46 9.58
N MET A 141 1.95 -13.99 10.44
CA MET A 141 1.06 -15.09 10.06
C MET A 141 -0.13 -14.60 9.24
N ALA A 142 -0.71 -13.45 9.60
CA ALA A 142 -1.82 -12.84 8.87
C ALA A 142 -1.42 -12.53 7.42
N GLU A 143 -0.26 -11.90 7.19
CA GLU A 143 0.24 -11.67 5.83
C GLU A 143 0.51 -12.96 5.05
N ARG A 144 1.06 -13.98 5.71
CA ARG A 144 1.29 -15.28 5.06
C ARG A 144 -0.01 -15.94 4.64
N GLN A 145 -1.05 -15.90 5.49
CA GLN A 145 -2.38 -16.41 5.14
C GLN A 145 -3.03 -15.60 4.04
N LEU A 146 -2.93 -14.26 4.07
CA LEU A 146 -3.44 -13.40 3.00
C LEU A 146 -2.76 -13.69 1.65
N ARG A 147 -1.43 -13.85 1.61
CA ARG A 147 -0.72 -14.24 0.38
C ARG A 147 -1.21 -15.58 -0.15
N LYS A 148 -1.44 -16.56 0.75
CA LYS A 148 -2.01 -17.86 0.39
C LYS A 148 -3.42 -17.71 -0.20
N LEU A 149 -4.28 -16.92 0.44
CA LEU A 149 -5.65 -16.67 -0.03
C LEU A 149 -5.67 -15.95 -1.39
N VAL A 150 -4.81 -14.96 -1.59
CA VAL A 150 -4.66 -14.29 -2.88
C VAL A 150 -4.29 -15.31 -3.97
N ALA A 151 -3.29 -16.16 -3.72
CA ALA A 151 -2.90 -17.21 -4.67
C ALA A 151 -4.04 -18.23 -4.93
N GLU A 152 -4.79 -18.62 -3.90
CA GLU A 152 -5.96 -19.50 -4.06
C GLU A 152 -7.07 -18.87 -4.90
N VAL A 153 -7.30 -17.56 -4.74
CA VAL A 153 -8.29 -16.81 -5.52
C VAL A 153 -7.83 -16.66 -6.96
N GLU A 154 -6.58 -16.24 -7.21
CA GLU A 154 -6.03 -16.13 -8.57
C GLU A 154 -6.02 -17.47 -9.30
N ALA A 155 -5.77 -18.59 -8.59
CA ALA A 155 -5.88 -19.93 -9.16
C ALA A 155 -7.33 -20.34 -9.48
N ALA A 156 -8.30 -19.90 -8.68
CA ALA A 156 -9.72 -20.20 -8.90
C ALA A 156 -10.36 -19.36 -10.01
N PHE A 157 -9.79 -18.20 -10.34
CA PHE A 157 -10.25 -17.29 -11.39
C PHE A 157 -9.10 -16.97 -12.35
N PRO A 158 -8.79 -17.88 -13.31
CA PRO A 158 -7.67 -17.70 -14.23
C PRO A 158 -7.69 -16.36 -14.96
N GLY A 159 -6.53 -15.68 -15.01
CA GLY A 159 -6.44 -14.33 -15.61
C GLY A 159 -6.92 -13.21 -14.68
N THR A 160 -7.23 -13.52 -13.42
CA THR A 160 -7.49 -12.52 -12.38
C THR A 160 -6.23 -12.26 -11.57
N ARG A 161 -6.01 -11.00 -11.20
CA ARG A 161 -5.04 -10.59 -10.18
C ARG A 161 -5.73 -10.02 -8.97
N ALA A 162 -5.12 -10.18 -7.79
CA ALA A 162 -5.70 -9.67 -6.54
C ALA A 162 -4.66 -9.01 -5.63
N ALA A 163 -5.14 -8.05 -4.82
CA ALA A 163 -4.37 -7.38 -3.79
C ALA A 163 -5.26 -7.10 -2.55
N VAL A 164 -4.64 -7.06 -1.37
CA VAL A 164 -5.33 -6.82 -0.11
C VAL A 164 -4.44 -6.15 0.93
N HIS A 165 -4.93 -5.04 1.47
CA HIS A 165 -4.32 -4.36 2.62
C HIS A 165 -5.31 -4.35 3.77
N HIS A 166 -4.84 -4.69 4.99
CA HIS A 166 -5.65 -4.63 6.20
C HIS A 166 -4.97 -3.77 7.26
N ARG A 167 -5.76 -2.90 7.89
CA ARG A 167 -5.33 -2.00 8.97
C ARG A 167 -5.48 -2.65 10.33
N THR A 168 -4.48 -2.51 11.19
CA THR A 168 -4.49 -2.89 12.61
C THR A 168 -4.42 -1.65 13.50
N GLY A 169 -4.54 -1.82 14.81
CA GLY A 169 -4.55 -0.74 15.78
C GLY A 169 -5.93 -0.11 15.95
N LEU A 170 -5.96 1.13 16.44
CA LEU A 170 -7.18 1.87 16.75
C LEU A 170 -7.74 2.57 15.51
N LEU A 171 -9.02 2.37 15.24
CA LEU A 171 -9.74 2.97 14.12
C LEU A 171 -10.97 3.74 14.61
N ALA A 172 -11.11 4.97 14.12
CA ALA A 172 -12.28 5.79 14.36
C ALA A 172 -13.44 5.43 13.42
N ILE A 173 -14.64 5.94 13.71
CA ILE A 173 -15.77 5.83 12.79
C ILE A 173 -15.42 6.47 11.45
N GLY A 174 -15.72 5.76 10.35
CA GLY A 174 -15.40 6.19 8.99
C GLY A 174 -14.03 5.74 8.48
N ASP A 175 -13.11 5.35 9.36
CA ASP A 175 -11.79 4.85 8.97
C ASP A 175 -11.90 3.59 8.10
N VAL A 176 -10.93 3.42 7.20
CA VAL A 176 -10.80 2.23 6.38
C VAL A 176 -10.04 1.15 7.14
N ALA A 177 -10.69 0.00 7.35
CA ALA A 177 -10.11 -1.17 7.97
C ALA A 177 -9.46 -2.12 6.97
N VAL A 178 -10.03 -2.23 5.76
CA VAL A 178 -9.53 -3.17 4.75
C VAL A 178 -9.81 -2.64 3.34
N VAL A 179 -8.87 -2.87 2.43
CA VAL A 179 -9.00 -2.64 1.00
C VAL A 179 -8.70 -3.94 0.28
N VAL A 180 -9.61 -4.39 -0.59
CA VAL A 180 -9.44 -5.57 -1.44
C VAL A 180 -9.66 -5.16 -2.89
N VAL A 181 -8.69 -5.44 -3.76
CA VAL A 181 -8.76 -5.09 -5.17
C VAL A 181 -8.56 -6.33 -6.03
N THR A 182 -9.36 -6.48 -7.07
CA THR A 182 -9.22 -7.55 -8.07
C THR A 182 -9.31 -6.96 -9.47
N ALA A 183 -8.54 -7.50 -10.40
CA ALA A 183 -8.57 -7.14 -11.82
C ALA A 183 -8.71 -8.39 -12.67
N SER A 184 -9.62 -8.38 -13.65
CA SER A 184 -9.86 -9.50 -14.58
C SER A 184 -10.25 -8.99 -15.96
N ALA A 185 -10.11 -9.83 -17.00
CA ALA A 185 -10.58 -9.54 -18.35
C ALA A 185 -12.10 -9.25 -18.39
N HIS A 186 -12.88 -9.93 -17.54
CA HIS A 186 -14.32 -9.81 -17.49
C HIS A 186 -14.81 -9.43 -16.09
N ARG A 187 -15.80 -8.53 -16.04
CA ARG A 187 -16.34 -8.01 -14.76
C ARG A 187 -16.86 -9.10 -13.82
N GLY A 188 -17.41 -10.20 -14.35
CA GLY A 188 -17.97 -11.29 -13.54
C GLY A 188 -16.91 -11.88 -12.61
N ASP A 189 -15.80 -12.34 -13.19
CA ASP A 189 -14.67 -12.90 -12.44
C ASP A 189 -14.07 -11.87 -11.48
N ALA A 190 -13.98 -10.59 -11.88
CA ALA A 190 -13.48 -9.55 -10.99
C ALA A 190 -14.35 -9.40 -9.73
N PHE A 191 -15.68 -9.38 -9.87
CA PHE A 191 -16.61 -9.31 -8.73
C PHE A 191 -16.55 -10.58 -7.87
N ASP A 192 -16.60 -11.76 -8.49
CA ASP A 192 -16.64 -13.03 -7.78
C ASP A 192 -15.34 -13.31 -7.02
N ALA A 193 -14.19 -12.99 -7.64
CA ALA A 193 -12.89 -13.06 -6.98
C ALA A 193 -12.80 -12.09 -5.79
N ASN A 194 -13.30 -10.86 -5.94
CA ASN A 194 -13.25 -9.86 -4.87
C ASN A 194 -14.07 -10.32 -3.66
N ARG A 195 -15.31 -10.76 -3.91
CA ARG A 195 -16.21 -11.30 -2.88
C ARG A 195 -15.57 -12.50 -2.18
N ARG A 196 -15.07 -13.46 -2.95
CA ARG A 196 -14.41 -14.65 -2.38
C ARG A 196 -13.23 -14.28 -1.49
N LEU A 197 -12.40 -13.32 -1.90
CA LEU A 197 -11.24 -12.89 -1.13
C LEU A 197 -11.63 -12.24 0.20
N ILE A 198 -12.60 -11.32 0.21
CA ILE A 198 -13.03 -10.67 1.47
C ILE A 198 -13.74 -11.63 2.42
N ASP A 199 -14.55 -12.56 1.89
CA ASP A 199 -15.25 -13.55 2.72
C ASP A 199 -14.23 -14.50 3.37
N ARG A 200 -13.31 -15.07 2.56
CA ARG A 200 -12.25 -15.96 3.06
C ARG A 200 -11.27 -15.26 3.99
N LEU A 201 -10.99 -13.97 3.79
CA LEU A 201 -10.17 -13.19 4.72
C LEU A 201 -10.78 -13.22 6.13
N LYS A 202 -12.08 -12.95 6.24
CA LYS A 202 -12.80 -12.90 7.53
C LYS A 202 -12.91 -14.27 8.19
N GLU A 203 -12.91 -15.34 7.41
CA GLU A 203 -12.98 -16.71 7.89
C GLU A 203 -11.61 -17.24 8.36
N ASP A 204 -10.55 -17.03 7.58
CA ASP A 204 -9.29 -17.78 7.70
C ASP A 204 -8.13 -16.99 8.32
N VAL A 205 -8.15 -15.66 8.24
CA VAL A 205 -6.99 -14.83 8.60
C VAL A 205 -7.07 -14.47 10.09
N PRO A 206 -5.98 -14.66 10.88
CA PRO A 206 -5.96 -14.37 12.31
C PRO A 206 -5.88 -12.86 12.58
N ILE A 207 -7.00 -12.19 12.35
CA ILE A 207 -7.24 -10.78 12.66
C ILE A 207 -8.46 -10.73 13.57
N TRP A 208 -8.30 -10.13 14.74
CA TRP A 208 -9.35 -10.00 15.74
C TRP A 208 -9.81 -8.55 15.82
N LYS A 209 -11.12 -8.37 16.04
CA LYS A 209 -11.76 -7.07 16.15
C LYS A 209 -12.31 -6.90 17.56
N ARG A 210 -11.99 -5.78 18.18
CA ARG A 210 -12.59 -5.31 19.42
C ARG A 210 -13.43 -4.07 19.13
N GLU A 211 -14.66 -4.08 19.63
CA GLU A 211 -15.63 -3.00 19.51
C GLU A 211 -15.69 -2.23 20.83
N THR A 212 -15.70 -0.89 20.77
CA THR A 212 -15.96 -0.06 21.95
C THR A 212 -17.20 0.80 21.72
N GLY A 213 -18.17 0.71 22.62
CA GLY A 213 -19.37 1.55 22.67
C GLY A 213 -19.51 2.27 24.02
N PRO A 214 -20.65 2.97 24.24
CA PRO A 214 -20.93 3.65 25.51
C PRO A 214 -20.96 2.71 26.72
N ASP A 215 -21.41 1.47 26.51
CA ASP A 215 -21.63 0.48 27.58
C ASP A 215 -20.38 -0.36 27.88
N GLY A 216 -19.28 -0.16 27.15
CA GLY A 216 -18.03 -0.88 27.38
C GLY A 216 -17.32 -1.33 26.10
N THR A 217 -16.40 -2.27 26.27
CA THR A 217 -15.53 -2.79 25.21
C THR A 217 -15.64 -4.31 25.14
N GLU A 218 -15.84 -4.85 23.93
CA GLU A 218 -16.06 -6.29 23.71
C GLU A 218 -15.24 -6.81 22.52
N TRP A 219 -14.65 -7.99 22.68
CA TRP A 219 -14.03 -8.74 21.58
C TRP A 219 -15.10 -9.42 20.75
N VAL A 220 -15.06 -9.20 19.43
CA VAL A 220 -16.01 -9.84 18.51
C VAL A 220 -15.51 -11.23 18.16
N SER A 221 -16.23 -12.25 18.60
CA SER A 221 -15.94 -13.65 18.27
C SER A 221 -16.65 -14.17 17.02
N ASP A 222 -17.67 -13.47 16.54
CA ASP A 222 -18.43 -13.92 15.36
C ASP A 222 -17.60 -13.80 14.08
N ARG A 223 -17.28 -14.97 13.51
CA ARG A 223 -16.93 -15.09 12.10
C ARG A 223 -18.26 -15.20 11.33
N PRO A 224 -18.50 -14.35 10.33
CA PRO A 224 -19.74 -14.37 9.54
C PRO A 224 -19.90 -15.69 8.76
#